data_AF-A0A939G277-F1
#
_entry.id   AF-A0A939G277-F1
#
_cell.length_a   1.000
_cell.length_b   1.000
_cell.length_c   1.000
_cell.angle_alpha   90.00
_cell.angle_beta   90.00
_cell.angle_gamma   90.00
#
_symmetry.space_group_name_H-M   'P 1'
#
loop_
_entity.id
_entity.type
_entity.pdbx_description
1 polymer ?
#
loop_
_entity_poly.entity_id
_entity_poly.type
_entity_poly.pdbx_seq_one_letter_code
_entity_poly.pdbx_strand_id
1 'polypeptide(L)'
;MKILNTPIVKRPTRNDATIPPAFRHTVAFNQKWLDAHRLGGHPWFILGSAPNPSMPETLPEDCIHAYVKFAGRGAKRHGFPDADVTLATSWDEARWADLNISRVLRVRNKSSWKVFAKRLKVKPSDNECDLLSHERDDYVLKAMRSRFRGVGEHVRPSSALTMIAFAIVHQIPEIIITGISLDQTGHEYNDLNSQRKHAPEDRAALEAVAAFHPHVSTTESSLAAATGLPLYQP
;
A
#
# COMPACT_ATOMS: atom_id res chain seq x y z
N MET A 1 41.56 20.17 -14.81
CA MET A 1 40.82 18.96 -14.39
C MET A 1 40.38 19.13 -12.95
N LYS A 2 39.08 19.35 -12.70
CA LYS A 2 38.50 19.35 -11.34
C LYS A 2 37.81 17.99 -11.16
N ILE A 3 38.34 17.18 -10.24
CA ILE A 3 37.72 15.93 -9.80
C ILE A 3 36.57 16.33 -8.88
N LEU A 4 35.33 16.14 -9.34
CA LEU A 4 34.13 16.33 -8.54
C LEU A 4 34.01 15.16 -7.56
N ASN A 5 34.30 15.44 -6.28
CA ASN A 5 33.95 14.56 -5.17
C ASN A 5 32.43 14.40 -5.12
N THR A 6 31.93 13.25 -5.56
CA THR A 6 30.56 12.82 -5.32
C THR A 6 30.38 12.61 -3.81
N PRO A 7 29.35 13.18 -3.16
CA PRO A 7 29.10 12.90 -1.76
C PRO A 7 28.70 11.44 -1.62
N ILE A 8 29.51 10.67 -0.89
CA ILE A 8 29.19 9.33 -0.43
C ILE A 8 27.91 9.45 0.40
N VAL A 9 26.79 8.97 -0.16
CA VAL A 9 25.55 8.79 0.59
C VAL A 9 25.88 7.87 1.77
N LYS A 10 25.93 8.46 2.98
CA LYS A 10 26.09 7.70 4.22
C LYS A 10 24.98 6.66 4.26
N ARG A 11 25.34 5.38 4.14
CA ARG A 11 24.44 4.27 4.46
C ARG A 11 23.85 4.53 5.86
N PRO A 12 22.52 4.53 6.04
CA PRO A 12 21.95 4.71 7.36
C PRO A 12 22.40 3.55 8.26
N THR A 13 23.25 3.87 9.23
CA THR A 13 23.70 2.99 10.29
C THR A 13 22.74 3.10 11.48
N ARG A 14 21.78 2.16 11.56
CA ARG A 14 21.21 1.69 12.83
C ARG A 14 20.42 0.41 12.57
N ASN A 15 20.67 -0.61 13.40
CA ASN A 15 19.92 -1.85 13.47
C ASN A 15 18.40 -1.57 13.56
N ASP A 16 17.67 -1.67 12.45
CA ASP A 16 16.21 -1.63 12.40
C ASP A 16 15.61 -3.06 12.31
N ALA A 17 16.41 -4.09 12.60
CA ALA A 17 16.08 -5.49 12.28
C ALA A 17 15.28 -6.25 13.35
N THR A 18 14.65 -5.59 14.32
CA THR A 18 13.81 -6.27 15.31
C THR A 18 12.37 -5.79 15.25
N ILE A 19 11.52 -6.64 14.66
CA ILE A 19 10.07 -6.51 14.69
C ILE A 19 9.60 -6.51 16.16
N PRO A 20 8.84 -5.50 16.61
CA PRO A 20 8.34 -5.48 17.98
C PRO A 20 7.45 -6.69 18.30
N PRO A 21 7.51 -7.30 19.51
CA PRO A 21 6.60 -8.37 19.90
C PRO A 21 5.11 -8.00 19.77
N ALA A 22 4.77 -6.73 19.96
CA ALA A 22 3.43 -6.19 19.74
C ALA A 22 2.96 -6.36 18.29
N PHE A 23 3.86 -6.25 17.31
CA PHE A 23 3.52 -6.41 15.89
C PHE A 23 3.03 -7.82 15.56
N ARG A 24 3.54 -8.86 16.25
CA ARG A 24 3.04 -10.24 16.05
C ARG A 24 1.55 -10.37 16.40
N HIS A 25 1.10 -9.66 17.43
CA HIS A 25 -0.31 -9.64 17.82
C HIS A 25 -1.15 -8.91 16.78
N THR A 26 -0.65 -7.78 16.25
CA THR A 26 -1.28 -7.06 15.15
C THR A 26 -1.44 -7.95 13.91
N VAL A 27 -0.38 -8.63 13.48
CA VAL A 27 -0.42 -9.56 12.34
C VAL A 27 -1.41 -10.69 12.61
N ALA A 28 -1.39 -11.32 13.78
CA ALA A 28 -2.32 -12.40 14.11
C ALA A 28 -3.79 -11.94 14.11
N PHE A 29 -4.07 -10.73 14.60
CA PHE A 29 -5.42 -10.16 14.55
C PHE A 29 -5.86 -9.88 13.11
N ASN A 30 -4.99 -9.21 12.33
CA ASN A 30 -5.28 -8.86 10.95
C ASN A 30 -5.45 -10.10 10.06
N GLN A 31 -4.74 -11.20 10.36
CA GLN A 31 -4.96 -12.48 9.69
C GLN A 31 -6.37 -13.01 9.96
N LYS A 32 -6.81 -13.03 11.22
CA LYS A 32 -8.18 -13.45 11.55
C LYS A 32 -9.24 -12.59 10.85
N TRP A 33 -8.97 -11.30 10.67
CA TRP A 33 -9.86 -10.40 9.94
C TRP A 33 -9.92 -10.75 8.45
N LEU A 34 -8.77 -11.03 7.83
CA LEU A 34 -8.73 -11.53 6.45
C LEU A 34 -9.48 -12.85 6.29
N ASP A 35 -9.30 -13.79 7.23
CA ASP A 35 -9.96 -15.10 7.20
C ASP A 35 -11.48 -14.96 7.36
N ALA A 36 -11.94 -14.10 8.27
CA ALA A 36 -13.36 -13.85 8.52
C ALA A 36 -14.09 -13.28 7.30
N HIS A 37 -13.37 -12.56 6.44
CA HIS A 37 -13.91 -11.95 5.21
C HIS A 37 -13.49 -12.67 3.94
N ARG A 38 -12.79 -13.82 4.05
CA ARG A 38 -12.28 -14.61 2.91
C ARG A 38 -11.43 -13.79 1.94
N LEU A 39 -10.64 -12.86 2.48
CA LEU A 39 -9.74 -12.00 1.70
C LEU A 39 -8.33 -12.61 1.59
N GLY A 40 -8.00 -13.59 2.43
CA GLY A 40 -6.71 -14.29 2.39
C GLY A 40 -6.72 -15.48 1.42
N GLY A 41 -5.54 -15.87 0.92
CA GLY A 41 -5.38 -17.05 0.05
C GLY A 41 -5.76 -16.85 -1.42
N HIS A 42 -6.26 -15.67 -1.80
CA HIS A 42 -6.59 -15.29 -3.17
C HIS A 42 -5.61 -14.24 -3.71
N PRO A 43 -5.36 -14.16 -5.03
CA PRO A 43 -4.61 -13.06 -5.63
C PRO A 43 -5.23 -11.71 -5.31
N TRP A 44 -4.41 -10.67 -5.14
CA TRP A 44 -4.90 -9.30 -4.92
C TRP A 44 -4.56 -8.39 -6.09
N PHE A 45 -5.59 -7.72 -6.61
CA PHE A 45 -5.45 -6.59 -7.51
C PHE A 45 -5.48 -5.29 -6.70
N ILE A 46 -4.33 -4.64 -6.57
CA ILE A 46 -4.17 -3.39 -5.83
C ILE A 46 -4.21 -2.20 -6.77
N LEU A 47 -5.26 -1.40 -6.66
CA LEU A 47 -5.41 -0.16 -7.43
C LEU A 47 -5.02 1.07 -6.62
N GLY A 48 -3.97 1.74 -7.08
CA GLY A 48 -3.58 3.08 -6.65
C GLY A 48 -4.38 4.18 -7.36
N SER A 49 -3.89 5.42 -7.27
CA SER A 49 -4.63 6.58 -7.77
C SER A 49 -3.82 7.45 -8.73
N ALA A 50 -2.83 6.88 -9.41
CA ALA A 50 -2.14 7.57 -10.51
C ALA A 50 -3.13 7.86 -11.65
N PRO A 51 -2.96 8.97 -12.37
CA PRO A 51 -3.79 9.27 -13.53
C PRO A 51 -3.54 8.28 -14.66
N ASN A 52 -4.58 7.91 -15.41
CA ASN A 52 -4.51 7.00 -16.56
C ASN A 52 -3.76 5.69 -16.27
N PRO A 53 -4.23 4.90 -15.27
CA PRO A 53 -3.61 3.61 -14.95
C PRO A 53 -3.63 2.67 -16.16
N SER A 54 -2.58 1.87 -16.30
CA SER A 54 -2.51 0.77 -17.28
C SER A 54 -3.38 -0.40 -16.77
N MET A 55 -4.69 -0.32 -16.97
CA MET A 55 -5.62 -1.34 -16.46
C MET A 55 -5.41 -2.68 -17.21
N PRO A 56 -5.33 -3.82 -16.50
CA PRO A 56 -5.18 -5.12 -17.14
C PRO A 56 -6.49 -5.54 -17.84
N GLU A 57 -6.38 -6.26 -18.96
CA GLU A 57 -7.55 -6.80 -19.67
C GLU A 57 -8.22 -7.93 -18.91
N THR A 58 -7.41 -8.76 -18.23
CA THR A 58 -7.87 -9.87 -17.41
C THR A 58 -7.10 -9.94 -16.09
N LEU A 59 -7.78 -10.44 -15.07
CA LEU A 59 -7.22 -10.76 -13.76
C LEU A 59 -7.40 -12.26 -13.50
N PRO A 60 -6.64 -12.84 -12.55
CA PRO A 60 -6.91 -14.20 -12.10
C PRO A 60 -8.37 -14.37 -11.64
N GLU A 61 -8.91 -15.57 -11.78
CA GLU A 61 -10.21 -15.91 -11.18
C GLU A 61 -10.16 -15.69 -9.66
N ASP A 62 -11.29 -15.29 -9.08
CA ASP A 62 -11.43 -14.99 -7.64
C ASP A 62 -10.44 -13.95 -7.09
N CYS A 63 -9.94 -13.04 -7.95
CA CYS A 63 -9.05 -11.97 -7.52
C CYS A 63 -9.78 -10.96 -6.59
N ILE A 64 -9.13 -10.61 -5.48
CA ILE A 64 -9.61 -9.61 -4.52
C ILE A 64 -9.29 -8.20 -5.05
N HIS A 65 -10.31 -7.36 -5.13
CA HIS A 65 -10.20 -5.96 -5.52
C HIS A 65 -9.85 -5.08 -4.31
N ALA A 66 -8.58 -4.71 -4.20
CA ALA A 66 -8.01 -3.98 -3.08
C ALA A 66 -7.67 -2.52 -3.46
N TYR A 67 -8.51 -1.55 -3.07
CA TYR A 67 -8.36 -0.16 -3.55
C TYR A 67 -7.76 0.77 -2.51
N VAL A 68 -6.90 1.68 -2.98
CA VAL A 68 -6.22 2.67 -2.12
C VAL A 68 -6.96 4.00 -2.17
N LYS A 69 -7.46 4.45 -1.02
CA LYS A 69 -8.23 5.71 -0.89
C LYS A 69 -9.41 5.73 -1.88
N PHE A 70 -9.49 6.76 -2.72
CA PHE A 70 -10.59 6.96 -3.66
C PHE A 70 -10.34 6.31 -5.03
N ALA A 71 -9.36 5.39 -5.14
CA ALA A 71 -9.08 4.63 -6.36
C ALA A 71 -10.31 3.87 -6.90
N GLY A 72 -11.30 3.57 -6.05
CA GLY A 72 -12.58 3.01 -6.49
C GLY A 72 -13.33 3.85 -7.52
N ARG A 73 -13.07 5.16 -7.61
CA ARG A 73 -13.62 6.01 -8.69
C ARG A 73 -13.00 5.67 -10.04
N GLY A 74 -11.69 5.46 -10.05
CA GLY A 74 -10.97 5.01 -11.24
C GLY A 74 -11.43 3.63 -11.68
N ALA A 75 -11.49 2.69 -10.74
CA ALA A 75 -12.04 1.35 -10.99
C ALA A 75 -13.41 1.40 -11.68
N LYS A 76 -14.38 2.16 -11.13
CA LYS A 76 -15.72 2.33 -11.72
C LYS A 76 -15.67 2.89 -13.14
N ARG A 77 -14.83 3.91 -13.41
CA ARG A 77 -14.68 4.48 -14.76
C ARG A 77 -14.14 3.48 -15.76
N HIS A 78 -13.30 2.55 -15.31
CA HIS A 78 -12.71 1.49 -16.12
C HIS A 78 -13.52 0.18 -16.12
N GLY A 79 -14.73 0.17 -15.55
CA GLY A 79 -15.62 -0.99 -15.56
C GLY A 79 -15.26 -2.09 -14.55
N PHE A 80 -14.37 -1.82 -13.60
CA PHE A 80 -14.02 -2.75 -12.52
C PHE A 80 -15.08 -2.72 -11.40
N PRO A 81 -15.26 -3.82 -10.66
CA PRO A 81 -16.21 -3.88 -9.55
C PRO A 81 -15.79 -2.96 -8.39
N ASP A 82 -16.71 -2.79 -7.45
CA ASP A 82 -16.42 -2.15 -6.16
C ASP A 82 -15.33 -2.94 -5.41
N ALA A 83 -14.60 -2.26 -4.51
CA ALA A 83 -13.54 -2.91 -3.76
C ALA A 83 -14.09 -3.94 -2.76
N ASP A 84 -13.45 -5.09 -2.69
CA ASP A 84 -13.59 -6.03 -1.57
C ASP A 84 -12.97 -5.46 -0.30
N VAL A 85 -11.88 -4.68 -0.45
CA VAL A 85 -11.23 -3.97 0.66
C VAL A 85 -10.67 -2.62 0.22
N THR A 86 -10.93 -1.60 1.04
CA THR A 86 -10.42 -0.24 0.81
C THR A 86 -9.44 0.19 1.91
N LEU A 87 -8.25 0.66 1.53
CA LEU A 87 -7.31 1.32 2.47
C LEU A 87 -7.69 2.80 2.62
N ALA A 88 -8.17 3.20 3.80
CA ALA A 88 -8.58 4.58 4.09
C ALA A 88 -7.67 5.25 5.12
N THR A 89 -7.11 6.42 4.79
CA THR A 89 -6.27 7.22 5.72
C THR A 89 -7.02 8.38 6.38
N SER A 90 -8.17 8.77 5.84
CA SER A 90 -9.05 9.85 6.31
C SER A 90 -10.51 9.43 6.14
N TRP A 91 -11.40 9.88 7.02
CA TRP A 91 -12.84 9.61 6.90
C TRP A 91 -13.55 10.95 6.90
N ASP A 92 -14.28 11.17 5.83
CA ASP A 92 -15.14 12.30 5.61
C ASP A 92 -16.27 11.76 4.73
N GLU A 93 -17.44 11.52 5.33
CA GLU A 93 -18.53 10.79 4.69
C GLU A 93 -18.92 11.40 3.33
N ALA A 94 -18.91 12.74 3.23
CA ALA A 94 -19.19 13.44 1.99
C ALA A 94 -18.21 13.08 0.87
N ARG A 95 -16.94 12.80 1.20
CA ARG A 95 -15.92 12.41 0.22
C ARG A 95 -16.01 10.95 -0.21
N TRP A 96 -16.79 10.12 0.47
CA TRP A 96 -16.91 8.69 0.20
C TRP A 96 -18.31 8.30 -0.30
N ALA A 97 -19.26 9.23 -0.33
CA ALA A 97 -20.68 8.97 -0.60
C ALA A 97 -20.97 8.33 -1.97
N ASP A 98 -20.08 8.49 -2.94
CA ASP A 98 -20.18 7.92 -4.30
C ASP A 98 -19.53 6.53 -4.44
N LEU A 99 -18.89 6.04 -3.38
CA LEU A 99 -18.22 4.74 -3.35
C LEU A 99 -18.98 3.78 -2.44
N ASN A 100 -19.15 2.54 -2.91
CA ASN A 100 -19.65 1.47 -2.09
C ASN A 100 -18.46 0.84 -1.37
N ILE A 101 -18.43 0.96 -0.04
CA ILE A 101 -17.30 0.53 0.78
C ILE A 101 -17.78 -0.59 1.69
N SER A 102 -17.44 -1.82 1.32
CA SER A 102 -17.82 -3.03 2.05
C SER A 102 -16.90 -3.27 3.26
N ARG A 103 -15.58 -3.16 3.07
CA ARG A 103 -14.55 -3.40 4.10
C ARG A 103 -13.47 -2.33 4.07
N VAL A 104 -12.99 -1.96 5.24
CA VAL A 104 -12.03 -0.85 5.41
C VAL A 104 -10.82 -1.31 6.21
N LEU A 105 -9.65 -1.25 5.59
CA LEU A 105 -8.38 -1.20 6.31
C LEU A 105 -8.06 0.26 6.65
N ARG A 106 -8.28 0.62 7.91
CA ARG A 106 -8.32 1.99 8.38
C ARG A 106 -7.00 2.44 8.99
N VAL A 107 -6.25 3.28 8.27
CA VAL A 107 -5.00 3.84 8.82
C VAL A 107 -5.31 4.98 9.79
N ARG A 108 -4.91 4.83 11.05
CA ARG A 108 -5.11 5.81 12.12
C ARG A 108 -3.78 6.51 12.46
N ASN A 109 -3.66 7.78 12.09
CA ASN A 109 -2.45 8.58 12.34
C ASN A 109 -2.24 8.98 13.81
N LYS A 110 -3.31 8.98 14.63
CA LYS A 110 -3.23 9.29 16.07
C LYS A 110 -3.64 8.07 16.88
N SER A 111 -2.75 7.62 17.77
CA SER A 111 -3.10 6.67 18.81
C SER A 111 -3.62 7.46 20.01
N SER A 112 -4.94 7.44 20.23
CA SER A 112 -5.54 7.95 21.46
C SER A 112 -5.98 6.77 22.32
N TRP A 113 -6.10 6.99 23.64
CA TRP A 113 -6.65 5.98 24.55
C TRP A 113 -8.03 5.50 24.09
N LYS A 114 -8.83 6.37 23.45
CA LYS A 114 -10.14 6.01 22.87
C LYS A 114 -10.00 5.00 21.74
N VAL A 115 -9.01 5.18 20.86
CA VAL A 115 -8.72 4.22 19.77
C VAL A 115 -8.25 2.90 20.36
N PHE A 116 -7.38 2.93 21.37
CA PHE A 116 -6.95 1.71 22.08
C PHE A 116 -8.15 0.97 22.70
N ALA A 117 -9.00 1.66 23.46
CA ALA A 117 -10.18 1.08 24.08
C ALA A 117 -11.19 0.55 23.03
N LYS A 118 -11.34 1.23 21.89
CA LYS A 118 -12.15 0.74 20.76
C LYS A 118 -11.59 -0.59 20.25
N ARG A 119 -10.28 -0.68 20.02
CA ARG A 119 -9.61 -1.88 19.51
C ARG A 119 -9.78 -3.11 20.40
N LEU A 120 -9.92 -2.94 21.71
CA LEU A 120 -10.25 -4.05 22.63
C LEU A 120 -11.61 -4.70 22.35
N LYS A 121 -12.52 -4.00 21.65
CA LYS A 121 -13.87 -4.47 21.31
C LYS A 121 -14.02 -4.88 19.85
N VAL A 122 -13.03 -4.60 18.99
CA VAL A 122 -13.10 -4.91 17.56
C VAL A 122 -13.03 -6.42 17.37
N LYS A 123 -13.95 -6.96 16.59
CA LYS A 123 -13.98 -8.37 16.22
C LYS A 123 -13.39 -8.56 14.82
N PRO A 124 -12.76 -9.70 14.53
CA PRO A 124 -12.33 -10.02 13.17
C PRO A 124 -13.45 -9.98 12.12
N SER A 125 -14.71 -10.20 12.52
CA SER A 125 -15.88 -10.10 11.65
C SER A 125 -16.33 -8.67 11.33
N ASP A 126 -15.78 -7.65 11.99
CA ASP A 126 -16.18 -6.27 11.77
C ASP A 126 -15.73 -5.80 10.38
N ASN A 127 -16.50 -4.91 9.74
CA ASN A 127 -16.18 -4.40 8.41
C ASN A 127 -14.94 -3.47 8.39
N GLU A 128 -14.52 -2.96 9.54
CA GLU A 128 -13.36 -2.08 9.68
C GLU A 128 -12.27 -2.75 10.51
N CYS A 129 -11.04 -2.75 9.99
CA CYS A 129 -9.84 -3.13 10.71
C CYS A 129 -8.91 -1.93 10.83
N ASP A 130 -8.55 -1.53 12.07
CA ASP A 130 -7.66 -0.40 12.30
C ASP A 130 -6.18 -0.79 12.16
N LEU A 131 -5.41 0.05 11.47
CA LEU A 131 -3.95 0.02 11.38
C LEU A 131 -3.36 1.32 11.92
N LEU A 132 -2.71 1.29 13.07
CA LEU A 132 -2.08 2.48 13.67
C LEU A 132 -0.84 2.89 12.87
N SER A 133 -0.48 4.18 12.94
CA SER A 133 0.68 4.71 12.21
C SER A 133 1.99 3.95 12.49
N HIS A 134 2.22 3.45 13.71
CA HIS A 134 3.45 2.70 14.01
C HIS A 134 3.37 1.26 13.46
N GLU A 135 2.20 0.62 13.53
CA GLU A 135 1.97 -0.71 12.96
C GLU A 135 2.16 -0.67 11.45
N ARG A 136 1.65 0.37 10.76
CA ARG A 136 1.93 0.59 9.34
C ARG A 136 3.43 0.63 9.07
N ASP A 137 4.16 1.40 9.86
CA ASP A 137 5.61 1.55 9.68
C ASP A 137 6.33 0.22 9.96
N ASP A 138 5.78 -0.65 10.82
CA ASP A 138 6.28 -2.00 11.06
C ASP A 138 5.92 -2.99 9.93
N TYR A 139 4.76 -2.85 9.28
CA TYR A 139 4.44 -3.57 8.04
C TYR A 139 5.43 -3.23 6.93
N VAL A 140 5.68 -1.94 6.71
CA VAL A 140 6.65 -1.45 5.72
C VAL A 140 8.05 -1.98 6.05
N LEU A 141 8.49 -1.88 7.31
CA LEU A 141 9.77 -2.43 7.75
C LEU A 141 9.86 -3.95 7.53
N LYS A 142 8.80 -4.70 7.84
CA LYS A 142 8.78 -6.16 7.68
C LYS A 142 8.84 -6.57 6.21
N ALA A 143 8.01 -5.96 5.37
CA ALA A 143 7.95 -6.30 3.94
C ALA A 143 9.19 -5.81 3.20
N MET A 144 9.57 -4.55 3.40
CA MET A 144 10.53 -3.84 2.55
C MET A 144 11.91 -3.66 3.21
N ARG A 145 12.10 -4.21 4.43
CA ARG A 145 13.34 -4.22 5.21
C ARG A 145 13.90 -2.83 5.58
N SER A 146 13.10 -1.78 5.41
CA SER A 146 13.47 -0.40 5.72
C SER A 146 12.22 0.45 5.93
N ARG A 147 12.37 1.54 6.69
CA ARG A 147 11.35 2.61 6.78
C ARG A 147 11.59 3.77 5.82
N PHE A 148 12.70 3.72 5.06
CA PHE A 148 13.10 4.71 4.05
C PHE A 148 13.27 6.14 4.57
N ARG A 149 13.58 6.29 5.87
CA ARG A 149 13.86 7.59 6.46
C ARG A 149 15.09 8.23 5.82
N GLY A 150 14.94 9.45 5.30
CA GLY A 150 16.03 10.22 4.70
C GLY A 150 16.35 9.85 3.25
N VAL A 151 15.53 9.00 2.60
CA VAL A 151 15.63 8.75 1.15
C VAL A 151 15.07 9.94 0.36
N GLY A 152 13.99 10.54 0.83
CA GLY A 152 13.47 11.81 0.33
C GLY A 152 13.11 12.75 1.49
N GLU A 153 12.25 13.73 1.20
CA GLU A 153 11.79 14.72 2.20
C GLU A 153 10.77 14.15 3.19
N HIS A 154 10.23 12.96 2.92
CA HIS A 154 9.22 12.34 3.75
C HIS A 154 9.79 11.22 4.62
N VAL A 155 9.13 11.02 5.77
CA VAL A 155 9.55 10.03 6.76
C VAL A 155 9.16 8.60 6.33
N ARG A 156 8.32 8.45 5.29
CA ARG A 156 7.73 7.18 4.87
C ARG A 156 7.20 7.19 3.43
N PRO A 157 7.07 6.00 2.81
CA PRO A 157 6.36 5.81 1.55
C PRO A 157 4.86 6.13 1.61
N SER A 158 4.22 6.14 0.44
CA SER A 158 2.81 6.44 0.26
C SER A 158 1.87 5.34 0.76
N SER A 159 0.57 5.64 0.77
CA SER A 159 -0.46 4.69 1.23
C SER A 159 -0.57 3.45 0.34
N ALA A 160 -0.20 3.54 -0.94
CA ALA A 160 -0.22 2.36 -1.81
C ALA A 160 0.80 1.31 -1.33
N LEU A 161 2.00 1.76 -0.94
CA LEU A 161 3.04 0.90 -0.36
C LEU A 161 2.62 0.30 0.98
N THR A 162 1.71 0.94 1.71
CA THR A 162 1.11 0.35 2.91
C THR A 162 0.23 -0.85 2.57
N MET A 163 -0.61 -0.75 1.55
CA MET A 163 -1.47 -1.85 1.12
C MET A 163 -0.64 -3.03 0.61
N ILE A 164 0.40 -2.74 -0.18
CA ILE A 164 1.35 -3.75 -0.67
C ILE A 164 2.08 -4.42 0.50
N ALA A 165 2.61 -3.65 1.45
CA ALA A 165 3.27 -4.21 2.64
C ALA A 165 2.34 -5.09 3.48
N PHE A 166 1.07 -4.67 3.61
CA PHE A 166 0.06 -5.47 4.29
C PHE A 166 -0.15 -6.81 3.60
N ALA A 167 -0.40 -6.82 2.28
CA ALA A 167 -0.59 -8.04 1.50
C ALA A 167 0.63 -8.98 1.58
N ILE A 168 1.85 -8.45 1.44
CA ILE A 168 3.10 -9.23 1.53
C ILE A 168 3.23 -9.90 2.91
N VAL A 169 3.01 -9.16 4.00
CA VAL A 169 3.14 -9.71 5.36
C VAL A 169 2.12 -10.80 5.64
N HIS A 170 0.95 -10.71 5.01
CA HIS A 170 -0.12 -11.71 5.08
C HIS A 170 0.00 -12.82 4.03
N GLN A 171 1.13 -12.91 3.32
CA GLN A 171 1.44 -13.99 2.37
C GLN A 171 0.37 -14.15 1.29
N ILE A 172 -0.18 -13.04 0.80
CA ILE A 172 -1.04 -13.06 -0.38
C ILE A 172 -0.25 -13.67 -1.55
N PRO A 173 -0.79 -14.71 -2.23
CA PRO A 173 -0.01 -15.55 -3.15
C PRO A 173 0.49 -14.81 -4.39
N GLU A 174 -0.31 -13.85 -4.88
CA GLU A 174 0.01 -13.02 -6.04
C GLU A 174 -0.55 -11.62 -5.81
N ILE A 175 0.26 -10.60 -6.12
CA ILE A 175 -0.11 -9.19 -5.93
C ILE A 175 0.13 -8.46 -7.25
N ILE A 176 -0.94 -7.96 -7.85
CA ILE A 176 -0.93 -7.21 -9.11
C ILE A 176 -1.18 -5.74 -8.77
N ILE A 177 -0.23 -4.86 -9.06
CA ILE A 177 -0.34 -3.43 -8.74
C ILE A 177 -0.58 -2.60 -10.01
N THR A 178 -1.51 -1.66 -9.90
CA THR A 178 -1.90 -0.74 -10.98
C THR A 178 -2.15 0.65 -10.42
N GLY A 179 -1.99 1.71 -11.22
CA GLY A 179 -2.25 3.06 -10.75
C GLY A 179 -1.25 3.56 -9.71
N ILE A 180 -0.02 3.05 -9.75
CA ILE A 180 1.13 3.56 -8.99
C ILE A 180 2.15 4.07 -10.01
N SER A 181 2.64 5.30 -9.82
CA SER A 181 3.62 5.90 -10.73
C SER A 181 4.66 6.67 -9.91
N LEU A 182 5.85 6.88 -10.47
CA LEU A 182 6.94 7.64 -9.84
C LEU A 182 7.14 9.02 -10.49
N ASP A 183 6.50 9.24 -11.64
CA ASP A 183 6.76 10.32 -12.59
C ASP A 183 5.54 11.21 -12.85
N GLN A 184 4.33 10.64 -12.78
CA GLN A 184 3.09 11.37 -13.00
C GLN A 184 2.69 12.19 -11.77
N THR A 185 2.31 13.44 -12.01
CA THR A 185 1.73 14.35 -11.03
C THR A 185 0.20 14.21 -10.98
N GLY A 186 -0.40 14.54 -9.83
CA GLY A 186 -1.84 14.49 -9.64
C GLY A 186 -2.40 13.15 -9.16
N HIS A 187 -3.71 13.12 -8.93
CA HIS A 187 -4.46 11.92 -8.59
C HIS A 187 -5.64 11.80 -9.54
N GLU A 188 -6.00 10.58 -9.95
CA GLU A 188 -7.12 10.35 -10.89
C GLU A 188 -8.46 10.93 -10.40
N TYR A 189 -8.60 11.13 -9.08
CA TYR A 189 -9.78 11.68 -8.42
C TYR A 189 -9.65 13.17 -8.04
N ASN A 190 -8.55 13.85 -8.39
CA ASN A 190 -8.30 15.24 -7.99
C ASN A 190 -7.46 15.97 -9.06
N ASP A 191 -8.03 16.98 -9.71
CA ASP A 191 -7.36 17.83 -10.72
C ASP A 191 -6.28 18.77 -10.13
N LEU A 192 -6.05 18.68 -8.82
CA LEU A 192 -4.94 19.37 -8.19
C LEU A 192 -3.65 18.69 -8.64
N ASN A 193 -2.91 19.41 -9.49
CA ASN A 193 -1.59 19.09 -10.04
C ASN A 193 -0.50 19.08 -8.93
N SER A 194 -0.79 18.45 -7.78
CA SER A 194 0.12 18.38 -6.65
C SER A 194 1.24 17.43 -7.00
N GLN A 195 2.48 17.92 -6.89
CA GLN A 195 3.67 17.09 -7.04
C GLN A 195 3.58 15.83 -6.18
N ARG A 196 4.05 14.70 -6.73
CA ARG A 196 4.05 13.43 -6.02
C ARG A 196 5.12 13.45 -4.93
N LYS A 197 4.67 13.80 -3.73
CA LYS A 197 5.49 14.03 -2.54
C LYS A 197 6.40 12.86 -2.15
N HIS A 198 5.97 11.62 -2.36
CA HIS A 198 6.67 10.42 -1.88
C HIS A 198 7.52 9.70 -2.94
N ALA A 199 7.78 10.31 -4.10
CA ALA A 199 8.39 9.60 -5.22
C ALA A 199 9.75 8.94 -4.90
N PRO A 200 10.70 9.57 -4.17
CA PRO A 200 11.95 8.92 -3.79
C PRO A 200 11.73 7.72 -2.85
N GLU A 201 10.87 7.85 -1.84
CA GLU A 201 10.58 6.78 -0.88
C GLU A 201 9.81 5.63 -1.54
N ASP A 202 8.85 5.93 -2.42
CA ASP A 202 8.08 4.94 -3.17
C ASP A 202 8.99 4.16 -4.13
N ARG A 203 9.93 4.83 -4.81
CA ARG A 203 10.93 4.16 -5.66
C ARG A 203 11.75 3.16 -4.87
N ALA A 204 12.38 3.60 -3.77
CA ALA A 204 13.21 2.73 -2.95
C ALA A 204 12.41 1.57 -2.32
N ALA A 205 11.15 1.82 -1.96
CA ALA A 205 10.24 0.79 -1.47
C ALA A 205 9.93 -0.26 -2.54
N LEU A 206 9.61 0.15 -3.77
CA LEU A 206 9.30 -0.77 -4.87
C LEU A 206 10.54 -1.54 -5.36
N GLU A 207 11.72 -0.93 -5.36
CA GLU A 207 12.99 -1.64 -5.60
C GLU A 207 13.23 -2.74 -4.55
N ALA A 208 12.93 -2.46 -3.28
CA ALA A 208 12.99 -3.49 -2.23
C ALA A 208 11.91 -4.57 -2.43
N VAL A 209 10.72 -4.20 -2.91
CA VAL A 209 9.68 -5.19 -3.27
C VAL A 209 10.18 -6.09 -4.39
N ALA A 210 10.68 -5.53 -5.50
CA ALA A 210 11.21 -6.30 -6.62
C ALA A 210 12.34 -7.25 -6.19
N ALA A 211 13.21 -6.82 -5.28
CA ALA A 211 14.33 -7.64 -4.81
C ALA A 211 13.94 -8.82 -3.90
N PHE A 212 12.83 -8.71 -3.16
CA PHE A 212 12.48 -9.68 -2.11
C PHE A 212 11.16 -10.41 -2.32
N HIS A 213 10.28 -9.92 -3.20
CA HIS A 213 8.91 -10.38 -3.36
C HIS A 213 8.56 -10.53 -4.85
N PRO A 214 9.07 -11.57 -5.54
CA PRO A 214 8.87 -11.75 -6.98
C PRO A 214 7.41 -12.05 -7.39
N HIS A 215 6.54 -12.35 -6.42
CA HIS A 215 5.09 -12.53 -6.62
C HIS A 215 4.32 -11.20 -6.69
N VAL A 216 5.02 -10.06 -6.57
CA VAL A 216 4.45 -8.74 -6.77
C VAL A 216 4.82 -8.26 -8.17
N SER A 217 3.82 -7.99 -9.00
CA SER A 217 3.95 -7.53 -10.37
C SER A 217 3.20 -6.21 -10.57
N THR A 218 3.55 -5.47 -11.61
CA THR A 218 2.88 -4.21 -11.97
C THR A 218 2.34 -4.28 -13.39
N THR A 219 1.22 -3.62 -13.67
CA THR A 219 0.74 -3.43 -15.06
C THR A 219 1.38 -2.21 -15.73
N GLU A 220 2.00 -1.33 -14.95
CA GLU A 220 2.62 -0.10 -15.42
C GLU A 220 4.04 -0.37 -15.95
N SER A 221 4.25 -0.27 -17.27
CA SER A 221 5.54 -0.54 -17.91
C SER A 221 6.66 0.42 -17.48
N SER A 222 6.34 1.70 -17.28
CA SER A 222 7.28 2.69 -16.77
C SER A 222 7.71 2.40 -15.33
N LEU A 223 6.79 1.89 -14.50
CA LEU A 223 7.08 1.50 -13.13
C LEU A 223 7.98 0.26 -13.09
N ALA A 224 7.66 -0.75 -13.89
CA ALA A 224 8.48 -1.95 -14.04
C ALA A 224 9.92 -1.58 -14.43
N ALA A 225 10.09 -0.77 -15.47
CA ALA A 225 11.40 -0.31 -15.93
C ALA A 225 12.16 0.51 -14.87
N ALA A 226 11.46 1.32 -14.08
CA ALA A 226 12.08 2.19 -13.09
C ALA A 226 12.49 1.49 -11.78
N THR A 227 11.87 0.35 -11.46
CA THR A 227 11.99 -0.31 -10.14
C THR A 227 12.49 -1.75 -10.21
N GLY A 228 12.46 -2.36 -11.40
CA GLY A 228 12.77 -3.78 -11.58
C GLY A 228 11.62 -4.72 -11.21
N LEU A 229 10.42 -4.21 -10.93
CA LEU A 229 9.25 -5.05 -10.73
C LEU A 229 8.92 -5.85 -12.00
N PRO A 230 8.51 -7.13 -11.87
CA PRO A 230 7.94 -7.87 -12.99
C PRO A 230 6.74 -7.14 -13.59
N LEU A 231 6.67 -7.10 -14.92
CA LEU A 231 5.47 -6.69 -15.62
C LEU A 231 4.46 -7.82 -15.54
N TYR A 232 3.23 -7.52 -15.13
CA TYR A 232 2.14 -8.49 -15.12
C TYR A 232 1.87 -8.99 -16.54
N GLN A 233 1.71 -10.30 -16.67
CA GLN A 233 1.32 -10.98 -17.90
C GLN A 233 0.17 -11.92 -17.53
N PRO A 234 -1.04 -11.72 -18.08
CA PRO A 234 -2.18 -12.58 -17.80
C PRO A 234 -2.06 -13.98 -18.38
#